data_AF-A0A3M6UZF3-F1
#
_entry.id   AF-A0A3M6UZF3-F1
#
_cell.length_a   1.000
_cell.length_b   1.000
_cell.length_c   1.000
_cell.angle_alpha   90.00
_cell.angle_beta   90.00
_cell.angle_gamma   90.00
#
_symmetry.space_group_name_H-M   'P 1'
#
loop_
_entity.id
_entity.type
_entity.pdbx_description
1 polymer ?
#
loop_
_entity_poly.entity_id
_entity_poly.type
_entity_poly.pdbx_seq_one_letter_code
_entity_poly.pdbx_strand_id
1 'polypeptide(L)'
;MAKLVAVCRDETDFAFERRQIPLNIEDALTMVMEIPETVISTREVNEYEVQSFQKRFQCLSADDLAVATMVRQKDVLSFLSHSVPCVGCRRSIERLYNQLVESGQPALEPLIITNSGVLTMDSSFLKDPKLVYALFYKHGSRLSEMVESIPKSRRNRRCPLHSLETHKSRPSGSWIDVWDLLSQECRDEVTLIDSDALLDTLEKLPQKTYRFCSECKLKVLRAYSILVGDLDGPSEKGCFATLYDGPKSCPQERHVHVLCDTGYIAHLIGWAEPELAEGRRERHAKTLDIAQEEVLTCLSIHLWERLHRLCQKLRAEEQTWQMLFYLGVAVEEKQGISRLEQVVEEISEAERAKELRREQKRLEKKARRKEKCKCGTHLTISTANNELQTEETAKNEEELEEEEVCTNEIVEETGEMNGRGDSCEDDEDDGEWRFTVQL
;
A
#
# COMPACT_ATOMS: atom_id res chain seq x y z
N MET A 1 -10.93 5.76 -1.99
CA MET A 1 -10.12 6.86 -1.45
C MET A 1 -9.48 6.38 -0.18
N ALA A 2 -8.27 6.85 0.08
CA ALA A 2 -7.55 6.58 1.31
C ALA A 2 -8.28 7.20 2.51
N LYS A 3 -8.13 6.58 3.69
CA LYS A 3 -8.66 7.09 4.96
C LYS A 3 -7.52 7.64 5.80
N LEU A 4 -7.85 8.49 6.76
CA LEU A 4 -6.92 8.96 7.78
C LEU A 4 -7.33 8.34 9.10
N VAL A 5 -6.53 7.41 9.58
CA VAL A 5 -6.95 6.46 10.64
C VAL A 5 -6.41 6.81 12.02
N ALA A 6 -5.26 7.49 12.10
CA ALA A 6 -4.61 7.86 13.35
C ALA A 6 -3.77 9.14 13.21
N VAL A 7 -3.36 9.73 14.33
CA VAL A 7 -2.41 10.86 14.39
C VAL A 7 -1.02 10.33 14.74
N CYS A 8 -0.02 10.73 13.97
CA CYS A 8 1.37 10.30 14.14
C CYS A 8 2.19 11.45 14.73
N ARG A 9 2.53 11.35 16.02
CA ARG A 9 3.33 12.38 16.72
C ARG A 9 4.83 12.23 16.48
N ASP A 10 5.30 11.01 16.30
CA ASP A 10 6.68 10.69 15.92
C ASP A 10 6.66 9.57 14.87
N GLU A 11 7.15 9.87 13.66
CA GLU A 11 7.20 8.90 12.56
C GLU A 11 8.19 7.76 12.82
N THR A 12 9.19 7.97 13.68
CA THR A 12 10.24 6.97 13.92
C THR A 12 9.80 5.83 14.85
N ASP A 13 8.88 6.13 15.77
CA ASP A 13 8.36 5.17 16.75
C ASP A 13 6.96 4.64 16.38
N PHE A 14 6.33 5.18 15.34
CA PHE A 14 4.98 4.76 14.93
C PHE A 14 5.01 3.41 14.19
N ALA A 15 4.26 2.43 14.70
CA ALA A 15 4.11 1.13 14.09
C ALA A 15 3.07 1.17 12.96
N PHE A 16 3.50 1.52 11.75
CA PHE A 16 2.63 1.50 10.56
C PHE A 16 2.18 0.08 10.21
N GLU A 17 0.87 -0.09 10.00
CA GLU A 17 0.33 -1.34 9.50
C GLU A 17 0.46 -1.43 7.97
N ARG A 18 -0.06 -2.53 7.42
CA ARG A 18 -0.08 -2.78 5.98
C ARG A 18 -0.83 -1.66 5.26
N ARG A 19 -0.26 -1.16 4.17
CA ARG A 19 -0.85 -0.11 3.32
C ARG A 19 -1.09 1.23 4.03
N GLN A 20 -0.38 1.46 5.14
CA GLN A 20 -0.35 2.74 5.81
C GLN A 20 0.93 3.50 5.47
N ILE A 21 0.82 4.82 5.30
CA ILE A 21 1.96 5.72 5.16
C ILE A 21 1.71 7.04 5.92
N PRO A 22 2.76 7.71 6.42
CA PRO A 22 2.60 9.02 7.03
C PRO A 22 2.20 10.07 6.00
N LEU A 23 1.27 10.93 6.38
CA LEU A 23 0.81 12.09 5.65
C LEU A 23 1.13 13.36 6.45
N ASN A 24 2.18 14.07 6.05
CA ASN A 24 2.51 15.37 6.64
C ASN A 24 1.59 16.48 6.09
N ILE A 25 0.80 17.06 6.99
CA ILE A 25 -0.20 18.10 6.70
C ILE A 25 0.37 19.48 7.02
N GLU A 26 0.95 19.64 8.22
CA GLU A 26 1.59 20.85 8.76
C GLU A 26 2.87 20.44 9.50
N ASP A 27 3.75 21.41 9.83
CA ASP A 27 5.05 21.12 10.47
C ASP A 27 4.92 20.32 11.78
N ALA A 28 3.80 20.47 12.49
CA ALA A 28 3.50 19.76 13.74
C ALA A 28 2.41 18.67 13.60
N LEU A 29 1.85 18.46 12.40
CA LEU A 29 0.72 17.56 12.20
C LEU A 29 1.00 16.54 11.09
N THR A 30 1.30 15.32 11.51
CA THR A 30 1.34 14.13 10.64
C THR A 30 0.18 13.20 11.02
N MET A 31 -0.49 12.66 10.01
CA MET A 31 -1.55 11.65 10.17
C MET A 31 -1.19 10.36 9.43
N VAL A 32 -1.84 9.26 9.78
CA VAL A 32 -1.64 7.96 9.13
C VAL A 32 -2.67 7.81 8.01
N MET A 33 -2.20 7.79 6.77
CA MET A 33 -3.02 7.53 5.60
C MET A 33 -3.06 6.03 5.30
N GLU A 34 -4.25 5.45 5.30
CA GLU A 34 -4.51 4.04 4.99
C GLU A 34 -5.12 3.90 3.59
N ILE A 35 -4.47 3.09 2.74
CA ILE A 35 -4.94 2.79 1.40
C ILE A 35 -5.87 1.55 1.43
N PRO A 36 -7.07 1.61 0.82
CA PRO A 36 -8.04 0.51 0.88
C PRO A 36 -7.55 -0.78 0.22
N GLU A 37 -8.07 -1.92 0.68
CA GLU A 37 -7.61 -3.24 0.23
C GLU A 37 -7.93 -3.57 -1.24
N THR A 38 -8.93 -2.90 -1.82
CA THR A 38 -9.55 -3.23 -3.12
C THR A 38 -8.70 -2.98 -4.36
N VAL A 39 -7.39 -2.77 -4.21
CA VAL A 39 -6.47 -2.44 -5.31
C VAL A 39 -6.30 -3.64 -6.26
N ILE A 40 -6.33 -4.87 -5.74
CA ILE A 40 -6.21 -6.09 -6.56
C ILE A 40 -7.58 -6.76 -6.70
N SER A 41 -8.14 -6.68 -7.90
CA SER A 41 -9.35 -7.41 -8.26
C SER A 41 -9.02 -8.63 -9.11
N THR A 42 -9.58 -9.79 -8.73
CA THR A 42 -9.60 -11.04 -9.51
C THR A 42 -10.90 -11.23 -10.30
N ARG A 43 -11.77 -10.20 -10.34
CA ARG A 43 -13.04 -10.27 -11.06
C ARG A 43 -12.77 -10.27 -12.58
N GLU A 44 -13.61 -11.01 -13.32
CA GLU A 44 -13.63 -11.04 -14.79
C GLU A 44 -12.38 -11.64 -15.45
N VAL A 45 -11.61 -12.48 -14.76
CA VAL A 45 -10.40 -13.09 -15.34
C VAL A 45 -10.78 -14.28 -16.22
N ASN A 46 -10.19 -14.39 -17.43
CA ASN A 46 -10.42 -15.50 -18.34
C ASN A 46 -9.84 -16.81 -17.76
N GLU A 47 -10.69 -17.77 -17.44
CA GLU A 47 -10.28 -19.03 -16.81
C GLU A 47 -9.30 -19.84 -17.66
N TYR A 48 -9.42 -19.78 -19.00
CA TYR A 48 -8.51 -20.49 -19.89
C TYR A 48 -7.08 -19.94 -19.83
N GLU A 49 -6.94 -18.62 -19.82
CA GLU A 49 -5.63 -17.95 -19.73
C GLU A 49 -5.00 -18.18 -18.35
N VAL A 50 -5.80 -18.17 -17.29
CA VAL A 50 -5.34 -18.49 -15.92
C VAL A 50 -4.85 -19.93 -15.83
N GLN A 51 -5.58 -20.89 -16.40
CA GLN A 51 -5.14 -22.30 -16.40
C GLN A 51 -3.82 -22.47 -17.17
N SER A 52 -3.67 -21.79 -18.30
CA SER A 52 -2.43 -21.79 -19.07
C SER A 52 -1.25 -21.19 -18.29
N PHE A 53 -1.49 -20.06 -17.60
CA PHE A 53 -0.52 -19.45 -16.70
C PHE A 53 -0.16 -20.37 -15.54
N GLN A 54 -1.16 -20.96 -14.87
CA GLN A 54 -0.98 -21.83 -13.71
C GLN A 54 -0.09 -23.03 -14.03
N LYS A 55 -0.27 -23.66 -15.20
CA LYS A 55 0.60 -24.77 -15.64
C LYS A 55 2.07 -24.37 -15.72
N ARG A 56 2.35 -23.19 -16.28
CA ARG A 56 3.72 -22.64 -16.37
C ARG A 56 4.25 -22.23 -15.00
N PHE A 57 3.40 -21.62 -14.19
CA PHE A 57 3.73 -21.17 -12.84
C PHE A 57 4.13 -22.32 -11.92
N GLN A 58 3.48 -23.49 -12.06
CA GLN A 58 3.79 -24.70 -11.28
C GLN A 58 5.13 -25.34 -11.62
N CYS A 59 5.75 -25.00 -12.75
CA CYS A 59 7.09 -25.49 -13.10
C CYS A 59 8.21 -24.79 -12.32
N LEU A 60 7.90 -23.70 -11.62
CA LEU A 60 8.88 -22.86 -10.95
C LEU A 60 8.97 -23.19 -9.47
N SER A 61 10.20 -23.27 -8.95
CA SER A 61 10.40 -23.38 -7.50
C SER A 61 10.08 -22.05 -6.80
N ALA A 62 9.95 -22.08 -5.48
CA ALA A 62 9.75 -20.86 -4.69
C ALA A 62 10.92 -19.87 -4.86
N ASP A 63 12.15 -20.38 -5.00
CA ASP A 63 13.35 -19.56 -5.19
C ASP A 63 13.36 -18.92 -6.60
N ASP A 64 12.95 -19.68 -7.62
CA ASP A 64 12.83 -19.16 -8.99
C ASP A 64 11.82 -18.01 -9.06
N LEU A 65 10.67 -18.17 -8.39
CA LEU A 65 9.64 -17.14 -8.30
C LEU A 65 10.12 -15.90 -7.55
N ALA A 66 10.84 -16.09 -6.44
CA ALA A 66 11.42 -14.98 -5.68
C ALA A 66 12.42 -14.20 -6.54
N VAL A 67 13.33 -14.88 -7.24
CA VAL A 67 14.34 -14.23 -8.10
C VAL A 67 13.69 -13.56 -9.32
N ALA A 68 12.69 -14.20 -9.94
CA ALA A 68 11.99 -13.65 -11.10
C ALA A 68 11.27 -12.33 -10.77
N THR A 69 10.81 -12.18 -9.53
CA THR A 69 10.09 -11.00 -9.02
C THR A 69 11.00 -10.01 -8.28
N MET A 70 12.31 -10.03 -8.52
CA MET A 70 13.23 -9.03 -7.96
C MET A 70 13.62 -7.98 -8.99
N VAL A 71 13.33 -6.72 -8.65
CA VAL A 71 13.67 -5.56 -9.46
C VAL A 71 14.48 -4.56 -8.63
N ARG A 72 15.65 -4.19 -9.14
CA ARG A 72 16.53 -3.21 -8.46
C ARG A 72 15.96 -1.80 -8.61
N GLN A 73 16.15 -0.96 -7.60
CA GLN A 73 15.76 0.45 -7.59
C GLN A 73 16.13 1.19 -8.87
N LYS A 74 17.36 1.04 -9.37
CA LYS A 74 17.80 1.71 -10.61
C LYS A 74 16.94 1.37 -11.83
N ASP A 75 16.43 0.13 -11.88
CA ASP A 75 15.62 -0.36 -12.99
C ASP A 75 14.18 0.19 -12.85
N VAL A 76 13.65 0.26 -11.63
CA VAL A 76 12.38 0.93 -11.29
C VAL A 76 12.41 2.42 -11.66
N LEU A 77 13.42 3.16 -11.20
CA LEU A 77 13.55 4.60 -11.44
C LEU A 77 13.83 4.93 -12.91
N SER A 78 14.59 4.06 -13.60
CA SER A 78 14.77 4.16 -15.06
C SER A 78 13.43 4.04 -15.77
N PHE A 79 12.62 3.02 -15.44
CA PHE A 79 11.30 2.84 -16.04
C PHE A 79 10.34 4.01 -15.73
N LEU A 80 10.34 4.50 -14.49
CA LEU A 80 9.58 5.69 -14.08
C LEU A 80 9.86 6.90 -14.97
N SER A 81 11.13 7.11 -15.33
CA SER A 81 11.54 8.25 -16.14
C SER A 81 10.93 8.25 -17.56
N HIS A 82 10.67 7.06 -18.11
CA HIS A 82 10.09 6.84 -19.43
C HIS A 82 8.56 6.81 -19.41
N SER A 83 7.97 6.23 -18.36
CA SER A 83 6.53 5.97 -18.28
C SER A 83 5.72 7.17 -17.78
N VAL A 84 6.30 8.03 -16.94
CA VAL A 84 5.60 9.16 -16.33
C VAL A 84 6.14 10.50 -16.87
N PRO A 85 5.35 11.27 -17.65
CA PRO A 85 5.82 12.50 -18.27
C PRO A 85 5.95 13.66 -17.28
N CYS A 86 5.20 13.65 -16.17
CA CYS A 86 5.21 14.73 -15.19
C CYS A 86 6.41 14.62 -14.25
N VAL A 87 7.31 15.61 -14.27
CA VAL A 87 8.46 15.70 -13.36
C VAL A 87 8.06 15.67 -11.89
N GLY A 88 6.93 16.32 -11.52
CA GLY A 88 6.43 16.35 -10.15
C GLY A 88 6.00 14.98 -9.64
N CYS A 89 5.26 14.23 -10.46
CA CYS A 89 4.89 12.84 -10.15
C CYS A 89 6.14 11.97 -9.99
N ARG A 90 7.12 12.09 -10.91
CA ARG A 90 8.37 11.31 -10.81
C ARG A 90 9.11 11.55 -9.50
N ARG A 91 9.27 12.82 -9.11
CA ARG A 91 9.93 13.18 -7.84
C ARG A 91 9.16 12.69 -6.61
N SER A 92 7.83 12.75 -6.66
CA SER A 92 6.99 12.29 -5.54
C SER A 92 7.06 10.78 -5.38
N ILE A 93 7.03 10.02 -6.48
CA ILE A 93 7.20 8.57 -6.49
C ILE A 93 8.59 8.17 -6.00
N GLU A 94 9.64 8.84 -6.47
CA GLU A 94 11.01 8.60 -6.02
C GLU A 94 11.20 8.90 -4.53
N ARG A 95 10.61 10.00 -4.04
CA ARG A 95 10.58 10.34 -2.60
C ARG A 95 9.92 9.22 -1.80
N LEU A 96 8.72 8.79 -2.19
CA LEU A 96 7.99 7.72 -1.49
C LEU A 96 8.78 6.41 -1.53
N TYR A 97 9.36 6.05 -2.68
CA TYR A 97 10.19 4.85 -2.79
C TYR A 97 11.35 4.87 -1.79
N ASN A 98 12.11 5.97 -1.73
CA ASN A 98 13.25 6.10 -0.81
C ASN A 98 12.81 6.07 0.65
N GLN A 99 11.69 6.72 0.98
CA GLN A 99 11.11 6.66 2.32
C GLN A 99 10.76 5.22 2.72
N LEU A 100 10.24 4.41 1.81
CA LEU A 100 9.94 3.00 2.06
C LEU A 100 11.21 2.14 2.20
N VAL A 101 12.28 2.45 1.45
CA VAL A 101 13.60 1.82 1.65
C VAL A 101 14.15 2.11 3.04
N GLU A 102 14.07 3.37 3.49
CA GLU A 102 14.59 3.80 4.79
C GLU A 102 13.79 3.23 5.96
N SER A 103 12.46 3.26 5.87
CA SER A 103 11.55 2.82 6.95
C SER A 103 11.30 1.31 6.99
N GLY A 104 11.38 0.61 5.86
CA GLY A 104 11.05 -0.83 5.77
C GLY A 104 9.57 -1.17 5.99
N GLN A 105 8.67 -0.18 5.96
CA GLN A 105 7.25 -0.39 6.26
C GLN A 105 6.49 -1.09 5.11
N PRO A 106 5.49 -1.95 5.41
CA PRO A 106 4.74 -2.73 4.41
C PRO A 106 3.63 -1.92 3.71
N ALA A 107 3.99 -0.77 3.14
CA ALA A 107 3.02 0.16 2.56
C ALA A 107 2.44 -0.28 1.21
N LEU A 108 3.11 -1.14 0.45
CA LEU A 108 2.74 -1.45 -0.95
C LEU A 108 2.17 -2.86 -1.14
N GLU A 109 1.74 -3.54 -0.06
CA GLU A 109 1.28 -4.93 -0.13
C GLU A 109 0.32 -5.19 -1.31
N PRO A 110 0.56 -6.23 -2.12
CA PRO A 110 1.54 -7.33 -1.96
C PRO A 110 2.96 -7.03 -2.43
N LEU A 111 3.24 -5.83 -2.93
CA LEU A 111 4.60 -5.44 -3.29
C LEU A 111 5.37 -5.03 -2.03
N ILE A 112 6.65 -5.40 -2.00
CA ILE A 112 7.57 -5.12 -0.91
C ILE A 112 8.75 -4.35 -1.46
N ILE A 113 9.12 -3.26 -0.81
CA ILE A 113 10.39 -2.57 -1.04
C ILE A 113 11.29 -2.88 0.16
N THR A 114 12.38 -3.57 -0.12
CA THR A 114 13.37 -3.94 0.91
C THR A 114 14.29 -2.76 1.23
N ASN A 115 14.93 -2.79 2.40
CA ASN A 115 15.91 -1.78 2.82
C ASN A 115 17.17 -1.73 1.94
N SER A 116 17.38 -2.72 1.06
CA SER A 116 18.43 -2.71 0.04
C SER A 116 18.00 -2.03 -1.27
N GLY A 117 16.78 -1.53 -1.36
CA GLY A 117 16.23 -0.92 -2.57
C GLY A 117 15.81 -1.93 -3.64
N VAL A 118 15.51 -3.17 -3.25
CA VAL A 118 14.90 -4.16 -4.17
C VAL A 118 13.39 -4.12 -3.99
N LEU A 119 12.68 -3.89 -5.09
CA LEU A 119 11.24 -4.10 -5.19
C LEU A 119 11.01 -5.59 -5.48
N THR A 120 10.11 -6.22 -4.72
CA THR A 120 9.71 -7.61 -4.89
C THR A 120 8.28 -7.84 -4.43
N MET A 121 7.85 -9.10 -4.34
CA MET A 121 6.51 -9.50 -3.94
C MET A 121 6.53 -10.33 -2.66
N ASP A 122 5.45 -10.23 -1.90
CA ASP A 122 5.25 -11.07 -0.73
C ASP A 122 5.17 -12.57 -1.08
N SER A 123 5.92 -13.38 -0.33
CA SER A 123 6.01 -14.83 -0.57
C SER A 123 4.68 -15.57 -0.38
N SER A 124 3.79 -15.07 0.48
CA SER A 124 2.46 -15.65 0.66
C SER A 124 1.55 -15.34 -0.52
N PHE A 125 1.71 -14.16 -1.13
CA PHE A 125 0.98 -13.79 -2.35
C PHE A 125 1.41 -14.64 -3.56
N LEU A 126 2.68 -15.00 -3.66
CA LEU A 126 3.20 -15.88 -4.73
C LEU A 126 2.64 -17.31 -4.68
N LYS A 127 1.97 -17.72 -3.61
CA LYS A 127 1.34 -19.05 -3.51
C LYS A 127 0.05 -19.19 -4.30
N ASP A 128 -0.57 -18.08 -4.72
CA ASP A 128 -1.81 -18.09 -5.49
C ASP A 128 -1.55 -17.61 -6.94
N PRO A 129 -1.43 -18.53 -7.92
CA PRO A 129 -1.17 -18.19 -9.31
C PRO A 129 -2.27 -17.31 -9.91
N LYS A 130 -3.51 -17.39 -9.43
CA LYS A 130 -4.62 -16.58 -9.93
C LYS A 130 -4.49 -15.13 -9.47
N LEU A 131 -4.04 -14.91 -8.24
CA LEU A 131 -3.73 -13.56 -7.73
C LEU A 131 -2.54 -12.95 -8.45
N VAL A 132 -1.47 -13.72 -8.67
CA VAL A 132 -0.30 -13.27 -9.43
C VAL A 132 -0.66 -12.94 -10.88
N TYR A 133 -1.44 -13.80 -11.53
CA TYR A 133 -1.94 -13.55 -12.88
C TYR A 133 -2.77 -12.27 -12.93
N ALA A 134 -3.72 -12.10 -12.01
CA ALA A 134 -4.55 -10.89 -11.96
C ALA A 134 -3.69 -9.64 -11.74
N LEU A 135 -2.70 -9.70 -10.86
CA LEU A 135 -1.78 -8.59 -10.61
C LEU A 135 -1.07 -8.16 -11.89
N PHE A 136 -0.39 -9.06 -12.59
CA PHE A 136 0.41 -8.67 -13.75
C PHE A 136 -0.42 -8.41 -15.01
N TYR A 137 -1.36 -9.29 -15.36
CA TYR A 137 -2.05 -9.21 -16.65
C TYR A 137 -3.31 -8.32 -16.63
N LYS A 138 -3.90 -8.05 -15.46
CA LYS A 138 -5.02 -7.09 -15.35
C LYS A 138 -4.59 -5.73 -14.85
N HIS A 139 -3.65 -5.68 -13.91
CA HIS A 139 -3.26 -4.41 -13.29
C HIS A 139 -1.97 -3.82 -13.87
N GLY A 140 -1.25 -4.55 -14.73
CA GLY A 140 -0.03 -4.05 -15.38
C GLY A 140 -0.23 -2.83 -16.28
N SER A 141 -1.37 -2.75 -17.00
CA SER A 141 -1.71 -1.58 -17.83
C SER A 141 -2.17 -0.35 -17.04
N ARG A 142 -2.54 -0.51 -15.75
CA ARG A 142 -3.18 0.55 -14.94
C ARG A 142 -2.34 1.80 -14.79
N LEU A 143 -1.01 1.66 -14.75
CA LEU A 143 -0.12 2.83 -14.71
C LEU A 143 -0.32 3.69 -15.96
N SER A 144 -0.34 3.07 -17.14
CA SER A 144 -0.51 3.77 -18.42
C SER A 144 -1.88 4.43 -18.49
N GLU A 145 -2.94 3.70 -18.13
CA GLU A 145 -4.32 4.22 -18.07
C GLU A 145 -4.41 5.46 -17.17
N MET A 146 -3.83 5.40 -15.97
CA MET A 146 -3.82 6.51 -15.02
C MET A 146 -2.99 7.69 -15.53
N VAL A 147 -1.83 7.45 -16.15
CA VAL A 147 -1.01 8.52 -16.73
C VAL A 147 -1.74 9.21 -17.91
N GLU A 148 -2.49 8.46 -18.70
CA GLU A 148 -3.27 8.98 -19.81
C GLU A 148 -4.52 9.74 -19.37
N SER A 149 -5.17 9.30 -18.29
CA SER A 149 -6.36 9.96 -17.73
C SER A 149 -6.04 11.28 -17.04
N ILE A 150 -4.78 11.52 -16.66
CA ILE A 150 -4.34 12.81 -16.09
C ILE A 150 -4.54 13.92 -17.13
N PRO A 151 -5.35 14.96 -16.83
CA PRO A 151 -5.54 16.09 -17.73
C PRO A 151 -4.22 16.76 -18.04
N LYS A 152 -3.82 16.74 -19.31
CA LYS A 152 -2.59 17.39 -19.78
C LYS A 152 -2.85 18.89 -19.95
N SER A 153 -2.15 19.73 -19.20
CA SER A 153 -2.20 21.18 -19.46
C SER A 153 -1.60 21.46 -20.85
N ARG A 154 -2.30 22.26 -21.66
CA ARG A 154 -1.87 22.62 -23.03
C ARG A 154 -0.56 23.41 -23.07
N ARG A 155 -0.13 24.00 -21.94
CA ARG A 155 1.09 24.81 -21.85
C ARG A 155 2.25 24.10 -21.16
N ASN A 156 1.98 23.15 -20.26
CA ASN A 156 3.01 22.43 -19.50
C ASN A 156 2.61 20.96 -19.35
N ARG A 157 3.52 20.01 -19.58
CA ARG A 157 3.31 18.56 -19.33
C ARG A 157 3.13 18.19 -17.84
N ARG A 158 2.71 19.14 -17.00
CA ARG A 158 2.46 18.96 -15.56
C ARG A 158 1.01 18.54 -15.34
N CYS A 159 0.79 17.60 -14.43
CA CYS A 159 -0.55 17.21 -14.01
C CYS A 159 -1.20 18.32 -13.17
N PRO A 160 -2.53 18.30 -12.95
CA PRO A 160 -3.21 19.27 -12.11
C PRO A 160 -2.56 19.39 -10.72
N LEU A 161 -2.29 18.28 -10.03
CA LEU A 161 -1.68 18.28 -8.69
C LEU A 161 -0.31 18.97 -8.62
N HIS A 162 0.43 19.02 -9.73
CA HIS A 162 1.77 19.63 -9.81
C HIS A 162 1.82 20.84 -10.75
N SER A 163 0.65 21.35 -11.17
CA SER A 163 0.52 22.58 -11.94
C SER A 163 0.34 23.75 -10.98
N LEU A 164 0.93 24.91 -11.30
CA LEU A 164 0.74 26.12 -10.51
C LEU A 164 -0.73 26.63 -10.53
N GLU A 165 -1.56 26.13 -11.46
CA GLU A 165 -2.97 26.49 -11.60
C GLU A 165 -3.88 25.89 -10.51
N THR A 166 -3.53 24.77 -9.88
CA THR A 166 -4.37 24.15 -8.82
C THR A 166 -4.39 24.95 -7.52
N HIS A 167 -3.43 25.85 -7.33
CA HIS A 167 -3.45 26.82 -6.24
C HIS A 167 -4.43 27.98 -6.48
N LYS A 168 -5.04 28.08 -7.67
CA LYS A 168 -5.99 29.15 -8.03
C LYS A 168 -7.42 28.66 -8.25
N SER A 169 -7.62 27.40 -8.60
CA SER A 169 -8.97 26.84 -8.72
C SER A 169 -9.51 26.52 -7.34
N ARG A 170 -10.52 27.28 -6.89
CA ARG A 170 -11.35 26.91 -5.74
C ARG A 170 -11.80 25.46 -5.94
N PRO A 171 -11.53 24.53 -5.01
CA PRO A 171 -11.96 23.15 -5.20
C PRO A 171 -13.47 23.11 -5.04
N SER A 172 -14.13 22.54 -6.05
CA SER A 172 -15.51 22.07 -5.96
C SER A 172 -15.60 20.73 -5.20
N GLY A 173 -14.68 20.48 -4.25
CA GLY A 173 -14.71 19.29 -3.39
C GLY A 173 -15.32 19.69 -2.05
N SER A 174 -16.37 19.00 -1.65
CA SER A 174 -17.00 19.28 -0.36
C SER A 174 -16.00 18.90 0.72
N TRP A 175 -15.70 19.80 1.65
CA TRP A 175 -14.91 19.47 2.84
C TRP A 175 -15.49 18.26 3.61
N ILE A 176 -16.79 17.97 3.40
CA ILE A 176 -17.46 16.77 3.90
C ILE A 176 -16.78 15.49 3.39
N ASP A 177 -16.33 15.47 2.13
CA ASP A 177 -15.76 14.28 1.50
C ASP A 177 -14.49 13.85 2.21
N VAL A 178 -13.70 14.82 2.69
CA VAL A 178 -12.49 14.52 3.46
C VAL A 178 -12.77 14.32 4.93
N TRP A 179 -13.76 15.03 5.48
CA TRP A 179 -14.21 14.86 6.86
C TRP A 179 -14.70 13.43 7.14
N ASP A 180 -15.40 12.82 6.18
CA ASP A 180 -15.89 11.44 6.26
C ASP A 180 -14.78 10.39 6.15
N LEU A 181 -13.58 10.79 5.71
CA LEU A 181 -12.40 9.91 5.63
C LEU A 181 -11.53 9.97 6.90
N LEU A 182 -11.78 10.93 7.80
CA LEU A 182 -11.06 11.07 9.08
C LEU A 182 -11.65 10.13 10.15
N SER A 183 -10.80 9.43 10.88
CA SER A 183 -11.16 8.83 12.16
C SER A 183 -11.51 9.90 13.19
N GLN A 184 -12.17 9.51 14.30
CA GLN A 184 -12.53 10.47 15.34
C GLN A 184 -11.31 11.16 15.93
N GLU A 185 -10.23 10.42 16.17
CA GLU A 185 -8.95 10.98 16.64
C GLU A 185 -8.41 12.04 15.67
N CYS A 186 -8.41 11.76 14.36
CA CYS A 186 -7.97 12.74 13.36
C CYS A 186 -8.89 13.97 13.33
N ARG A 187 -10.20 13.82 13.53
CA ARG A 187 -11.14 14.95 13.59
C ARG A 187 -10.90 15.82 14.82
N ASP A 188 -10.63 15.20 15.98
CA ASP A 188 -10.32 15.89 17.22
C ASP A 188 -9.04 16.72 17.04
N GLU A 189 -8.03 16.19 16.37
CA GLU A 189 -6.78 16.91 16.08
C GLU A 189 -6.96 18.05 15.06
N VAL A 190 -7.79 17.85 14.01
CA VAL A 190 -8.11 18.93 13.05
C VAL A 190 -8.81 20.11 13.73
N THR A 191 -9.69 19.80 14.70
CA THR A 191 -10.49 20.78 15.46
C THR A 191 -9.74 21.40 16.64
N LEU A 192 -8.52 20.93 16.91
CA LEU A 192 -7.60 21.52 17.87
C LEU A 192 -6.72 22.57 17.16
N ILE A 193 -6.88 23.83 17.55
CA ILE A 193 -6.23 24.97 16.89
C ILE A 193 -5.25 25.63 17.87
N ASP A 194 -4.00 25.75 17.45
CA ASP A 194 -3.00 26.54 18.17
C ASP A 194 -3.37 28.02 18.19
N SER A 195 -3.32 28.62 19.38
CA SER A 195 -3.72 30.01 19.58
C SER A 195 -2.82 30.95 18.79
N ASP A 196 -1.51 30.69 18.76
CA ASP A 196 -0.56 31.54 18.04
C ASP A 196 -0.78 31.42 16.51
N ALA A 197 -1.07 30.22 16.00
CA ALA A 197 -1.46 30.00 14.60
C ALA A 197 -2.79 30.70 14.23
N LEU A 198 -3.76 30.72 15.15
CA LEU A 198 -5.01 31.45 14.97
C LEU A 198 -4.79 32.96 14.96
N LEU A 199 -3.97 33.49 15.86
CA LEU A 199 -3.60 34.91 15.89
C LEU A 199 -2.88 35.31 14.59
N ASP A 200 -1.94 34.49 14.14
CA ASP A 200 -1.25 34.65 12.86
C ASP A 200 -2.25 34.73 11.69
N THR A 201 -3.28 33.89 11.71
CA THR A 201 -4.36 33.93 10.73
C THR A 201 -5.13 35.25 10.83
N LEU A 202 -5.46 35.68 12.05
CA LEU A 202 -6.19 36.92 12.33
C LEU A 202 -5.44 38.18 11.90
N GLU A 203 -4.10 38.17 11.96
CA GLU A 203 -3.27 39.29 11.50
C GLU A 203 -3.06 39.31 9.98
N LYS A 204 -3.05 38.14 9.34
CA LYS A 204 -2.88 37.98 7.88
C LYS A 204 -4.19 38.17 7.13
N LEU A 205 -5.33 37.80 7.73
CA LEU A 205 -6.66 37.91 7.12
C LEU A 205 -6.97 39.32 6.62
N PRO A 206 -6.69 40.40 7.38
CA PRO A 206 -7.02 41.75 6.94
C PRO A 206 -6.20 42.23 5.74
N GLN A 207 -5.09 41.56 5.46
CA GLN A 207 -4.25 41.84 4.30
C GLN A 207 -4.78 41.15 3.03
N LYS A 208 -5.43 39.99 3.19
CA LYS A 208 -5.97 39.18 2.10
C LYS A 208 -7.41 39.57 1.72
N THR A 209 -8.25 39.90 2.71
CA THR A 209 -9.71 39.91 2.53
C THR A 209 -10.35 41.28 2.81
N TYR A 210 -10.04 41.94 3.94
CA TYR A 210 -10.65 43.24 4.31
C TYR A 210 -9.83 44.04 5.33
N ARG A 211 -9.80 45.38 5.30
CA ARG A 211 -9.02 46.18 6.27
C ARG A 211 -9.85 46.65 7.45
N PHE A 212 -9.37 46.38 8.67
CA PHE A 212 -9.86 47.04 9.89
C PHE A 212 -9.20 48.41 10.08
N CYS A 213 -9.96 49.39 10.56
CA CYS A 213 -9.36 50.57 11.20
C CYS A 213 -8.73 50.19 12.54
N SER A 214 -7.83 51.02 13.07
CA SER A 214 -7.09 50.73 14.31
C SER A 214 -7.99 50.40 15.51
N GLU A 215 -9.12 51.10 15.66
CA GLU A 215 -10.08 50.84 16.75
C GLU A 215 -10.79 49.49 16.62
N CYS A 216 -11.18 49.12 15.39
CA CYS A 216 -11.80 47.81 15.15
C CYS A 216 -10.79 46.68 15.37
N LYS A 217 -9.52 46.89 14.96
CA LYS A 217 -8.45 45.91 15.21
C LYS A 217 -8.28 45.64 16.70
N LEU A 218 -8.27 46.68 17.55
CA LEU A 218 -8.14 46.51 19.00
C LEU A 218 -9.32 45.73 19.61
N LYS A 219 -10.55 45.96 19.13
CA LYS A 219 -11.73 45.20 19.61
C LYS A 219 -11.67 43.73 19.20
N VAL A 220 -11.23 43.45 17.97
CA VAL A 220 -11.04 42.08 17.47
C VAL A 220 -9.96 41.34 18.24
N LEU A 221 -8.82 41.99 18.53
CA LEU A 221 -7.78 41.40 19.39
C LEU A 221 -8.27 41.17 20.83
N ARG A 222 -9.12 42.07 21.36
CA ARG A 222 -9.76 41.88 22.67
C ARG A 222 -10.73 40.70 22.67
N ALA A 223 -11.56 40.55 21.64
CA ALA A 223 -12.44 39.40 21.46
C ALA A 223 -11.65 38.09 21.33
N TYR A 224 -10.53 38.10 20.59
CA TYR A 224 -9.61 36.97 20.51
C TYR A 224 -9.05 36.60 21.90
N SER A 225 -8.64 37.60 22.70
CA SER A 225 -8.14 37.37 24.06
C SER A 225 -9.19 36.72 24.97
N ILE A 226 -10.48 37.03 24.75
CA ILE A 226 -11.60 36.34 25.43
C ILE A 226 -11.71 34.89 24.95
N LEU A 227 -11.63 34.65 23.63
CA LEU A 227 -11.73 33.30 23.04
C LEU A 227 -10.65 32.36 23.58
N VAL A 228 -9.40 32.81 23.68
CA VAL A 228 -8.28 31.97 24.15
C VAL A 228 -8.22 31.86 25.68
N GLY A 229 -9.06 32.60 26.40
CA GLY A 229 -9.16 32.57 27.86
C GLY A 229 -8.18 33.48 28.61
N ASP A 230 -7.53 34.42 27.92
CA ASP A 230 -6.67 35.45 28.54
C ASP A 230 -7.51 36.54 29.25
N LEU A 231 -8.75 36.74 28.80
CA LEU A 231 -9.70 37.68 29.40
C LEU A 231 -11.02 36.99 29.78
N ASP A 232 -11.62 37.42 30.89
CA ASP A 232 -12.89 36.89 31.37
C ASP A 232 -14.08 37.49 30.60
N GLY A 233 -14.65 36.72 29.68
CA GLY A 233 -15.72 37.14 28.78
C GLY A 233 -16.96 37.75 29.46
N PRO A 234 -17.55 37.11 30.49
CA PRO A 234 -18.71 37.65 31.22
C PRO A 234 -18.49 39.01 31.89
N SER A 235 -17.23 39.35 32.20
CA SER A 235 -16.88 40.65 32.79
C SER A 235 -16.82 41.78 31.74
N GLU A 236 -16.78 41.44 30.46
CA GLU A 236 -16.59 42.37 29.35
C GLU A 236 -17.94 42.88 28.80
N LYS A 237 -18.12 44.20 28.84
CA LYS A 237 -19.38 44.84 28.40
C LYS A 237 -19.61 44.63 26.90
N GLY A 238 -20.73 44.01 26.55
CA GLY A 238 -21.12 43.74 25.16
C GLY A 238 -20.55 42.43 24.61
N CYS A 239 -19.96 41.59 25.46
CA CYS A 239 -19.61 40.21 25.13
C CYS A 239 -20.85 39.32 25.23
N PHE A 240 -21.03 38.43 24.25
CA PHE A 240 -22.09 37.43 24.27
C PHE A 240 -21.46 36.04 24.38
N ALA A 241 -21.68 35.37 25.51
CA ALA A 241 -21.14 34.03 25.75
C ALA A 241 -21.62 33.02 24.70
N THR A 242 -22.88 33.15 24.25
CA THR A 242 -23.51 32.26 23.26
C THR A 242 -22.80 32.24 21.90
N LEU A 243 -22.06 33.30 21.55
CA LEU A 243 -21.26 33.31 20.31
C LEU A 243 -20.06 32.35 20.40
N TYR A 244 -19.54 32.11 21.62
CA TYR A 244 -18.41 31.23 21.89
C TYR A 244 -18.82 29.91 22.56
N ASP A 245 -20.08 29.48 22.46
CA ASP A 245 -20.53 28.20 23.04
C ASP A 245 -19.87 26.96 22.37
N GLY A 246 -19.45 27.10 21.11
CA GLY A 246 -18.80 26.03 20.35
C GLY A 246 -17.31 25.86 20.65
N PRO A 247 -16.46 26.90 20.50
CA PRO A 247 -15.04 26.80 20.80
C PRO A 247 -14.76 26.90 22.30
N LYS A 248 -13.84 26.08 22.80
CA LYS A 248 -13.40 26.07 24.20
C LYS A 248 -11.91 26.38 24.29
N SER A 249 -11.53 27.28 25.19
CA SER A 249 -10.12 27.56 25.45
C SER A 249 -9.46 26.48 26.31
N CYS A 250 -8.18 26.23 26.00
CA CYS A 250 -7.23 25.53 26.83
C CYS A 250 -6.01 26.44 27.04
N PRO A 251 -6.07 27.39 27.99
CA PRO A 251 -5.03 28.40 28.15
C PRO A 251 -3.65 27.83 28.51
N GLN A 252 -3.63 26.68 29.21
CA GLN A 252 -2.39 26.03 29.67
C GLN A 252 -1.54 25.54 28.48
N GLU A 253 -2.21 24.91 27.51
CA GLU A 253 -1.57 24.37 26.30
C GLU A 253 -1.63 25.34 25.12
N ARG A 254 -2.21 26.54 25.32
CA ARG A 254 -2.45 27.55 24.29
C ARG A 254 -3.25 27.02 23.10
N HIS A 255 -4.28 26.22 23.34
CA HIS A 255 -5.15 25.68 22.29
C HIS A 255 -6.58 26.23 22.37
N VAL A 256 -7.25 26.24 21.23
CA VAL A 256 -8.70 26.41 21.09
C VAL A 256 -9.28 25.12 20.53
N HIS A 257 -10.15 24.47 21.30
CA HIS A 257 -10.86 23.25 20.91
C HIS A 257 -12.19 23.62 20.27
N VAL A 258 -12.29 23.45 18.96
CA VAL A 258 -13.55 23.62 18.24
C VAL A 258 -14.44 22.40 18.47
N LEU A 259 -15.74 22.60 18.67
CA LEU A 259 -16.68 21.48 18.79
C LEU A 259 -16.59 20.57 17.56
N CYS A 260 -16.17 19.32 17.77
CA CYS A 260 -16.06 18.29 16.75
C CYS A 260 -17.43 17.68 16.40
N ASP A 261 -18.36 18.52 15.92
CA ASP A 261 -19.66 18.12 15.40
C ASP A 261 -19.78 18.52 13.93
N THR A 262 -20.18 17.59 13.06
CA THR A 262 -20.25 17.83 11.61
C THR A 262 -21.18 19.00 11.26
N GLY A 263 -22.29 19.17 11.98
CA GLY A 263 -23.22 20.29 11.76
C GLY A 263 -22.63 21.63 12.17
N TYR A 264 -21.93 21.67 13.30
CA TYR A 264 -21.22 22.85 13.76
C TYR A 264 -20.07 23.25 12.81
N ILE A 265 -19.28 22.27 12.35
CA ILE A 265 -18.19 22.49 11.39
C ILE A 265 -18.74 22.98 10.05
N ALA A 266 -19.86 22.42 9.59
CA ALA A 266 -20.56 22.88 8.39
C ALA A 266 -21.00 24.35 8.52
N HIS A 267 -21.52 24.72 9.68
CA HIS A 267 -21.94 26.08 9.97
C HIS A 267 -20.75 27.06 9.97
N LEU A 268 -19.63 26.70 10.63
CA LEU A 268 -18.40 27.50 10.59
C LEU A 268 -17.88 27.66 9.16
N ILE A 269 -17.78 26.58 8.40
CA ILE A 269 -17.29 26.66 7.02
C ILE A 269 -18.21 27.50 6.15
N GLY A 270 -19.53 27.40 6.34
CA GLY A 270 -20.52 28.26 5.69
C GLY A 270 -20.33 29.75 6.01
N TRP A 271 -19.87 30.10 7.22
CA TRP A 271 -19.48 31.48 7.56
C TRP A 271 -18.24 31.98 6.82
N ALA A 272 -17.29 31.08 6.50
CA ALA A 272 -16.09 31.44 5.76
C ALA A 272 -16.34 31.64 4.25
N GLU A 273 -17.33 30.96 3.66
CA GLU A 273 -17.57 30.97 2.21
C GLU A 273 -17.67 32.37 1.56
N PRO A 274 -18.40 33.36 2.16
CA PRO A 274 -18.48 34.71 1.61
C PRO A 274 -17.14 35.43 1.57
N GLU A 275 -16.29 35.22 2.58
CA GLU A 275 -14.96 35.83 2.68
C GLU A 275 -13.98 35.20 1.70
N LEU A 276 -14.15 33.91 1.40
CA LEU A 276 -13.36 33.21 0.41
C LEU A 276 -13.74 33.58 -1.04
N ALA A 277 -14.92 34.18 -1.28
CA ALA A 277 -15.54 34.34 -2.62
C ALA A 277 -15.18 35.65 -3.36
N GLU A 278 -14.19 36.37 -2.85
CA GLU A 278 -13.71 37.67 -3.30
C GLU A 278 -14.62 38.88 -2.98
N GLY A 279 -13.97 39.87 -2.37
CA GLY A 279 -14.44 41.24 -2.24
C GLY A 279 -13.68 41.97 -1.14
N ARG A 280 -12.88 43.00 -1.50
CA ARG A 280 -12.40 43.95 -0.50
C ARG A 280 -13.59 44.74 0.03
N ARG A 281 -14.07 44.39 1.21
CA ARG A 281 -15.07 45.18 1.93
C ARG A 281 -14.38 45.84 3.10
N GLU A 282 -14.70 47.09 3.41
CA GLU A 282 -14.32 47.65 4.70
C GLU A 282 -15.31 47.12 5.74
N ARG A 283 -14.82 46.37 6.73
CA ARG A 283 -15.61 45.87 7.85
C ARG A 283 -15.23 46.63 9.11
N HIS A 284 -16.25 47.08 9.85
CA HIS A 284 -16.07 47.77 11.11
C HIS A 284 -16.67 46.94 12.24
N ALA A 285 -15.81 46.40 13.11
CA ALA A 285 -16.20 45.82 14.38
C ALA A 285 -16.51 46.93 15.39
N LYS A 286 -17.68 47.56 15.25
CA LYS A 286 -18.08 48.72 16.06
C LYS A 286 -18.37 48.33 17.51
N THR A 287 -18.83 47.11 17.73
CA THR A 287 -19.20 46.53 19.02
C THR A 287 -18.44 45.22 19.25
N LEU A 288 -18.41 44.76 20.50
CA LEU A 288 -17.59 43.60 20.89
C LEU A 288 -18.16 42.28 20.34
N ASP A 289 -19.48 42.16 20.22
CA ASP A 289 -20.16 41.05 19.53
C ASP A 289 -19.78 40.91 18.06
N ILE A 290 -19.76 42.02 17.31
CA ILE A 290 -19.26 42.02 15.92
C ILE A 290 -17.78 41.61 15.92
N ALA A 291 -16.99 42.07 16.88
CA ALA A 291 -15.61 41.63 17.00
C ALA A 291 -15.49 40.12 17.29
N GLN A 292 -16.41 39.53 18.08
CA GLN A 292 -16.46 38.09 18.32
C GLN A 292 -16.79 37.31 17.04
N GLU A 293 -17.76 37.78 16.24
CA GLU A 293 -18.10 37.20 14.94
C GLU A 293 -16.92 37.22 13.96
N GLU A 294 -16.13 38.30 13.95
CA GLU A 294 -14.93 38.41 13.12
C GLU A 294 -13.84 37.42 13.56
N VAL A 295 -13.69 37.17 14.87
CA VAL A 295 -12.80 36.10 15.38
C VAL A 295 -13.30 34.71 14.95
N LEU A 296 -14.61 34.45 15.01
CA LEU A 296 -15.18 33.18 14.53
C LEU A 296 -15.04 33.02 13.01
N THR A 297 -15.12 34.10 12.25
CA THR A 297 -14.84 34.11 10.81
C THR A 297 -13.39 33.71 10.55
N CYS A 298 -12.44 34.25 11.33
CA CYS A 298 -11.04 33.88 11.25
C CYS A 298 -10.79 32.40 11.59
N LEU A 299 -11.40 31.91 12.68
CA LEU A 299 -11.38 30.50 13.09
C LEU A 299 -11.92 29.59 11.98
N SER A 300 -13.02 30.00 11.35
CA SER A 300 -13.66 29.26 10.26
C SER A 300 -12.78 29.18 9.01
N ILE A 301 -12.10 30.28 8.66
CA ILE A 301 -11.16 30.32 7.54
C ILE A 301 -9.94 29.45 7.83
N HIS A 302 -9.40 29.50 9.04
CA HIS A 302 -8.29 28.65 9.46
C HIS A 302 -8.65 27.16 9.29
N LEU A 303 -9.80 26.76 9.83
CA LEU A 303 -10.30 25.39 9.74
C LEU A 303 -10.54 24.95 8.28
N TRP A 304 -11.14 25.83 7.47
CA TRP A 304 -11.33 25.57 6.04
C TRP A 304 -10.00 25.40 5.30
N GLU A 305 -9.02 26.28 5.52
CA GLU A 305 -7.70 26.20 4.90
C GLU A 305 -6.98 24.89 5.29
N ARG A 306 -7.10 24.47 6.56
CA ARG A 306 -6.54 23.19 7.05
C ARG A 306 -7.22 21.99 6.39
N LEU A 307 -8.55 21.91 6.39
CA LEU A 307 -9.30 20.82 5.73
C LEU A 307 -9.04 20.79 4.22
N HIS A 308 -8.93 21.97 3.61
CA HIS A 308 -8.61 22.09 2.20
C HIS A 308 -7.21 21.55 1.89
N ARG A 309 -6.20 21.94 2.68
CA ARG A 309 -4.82 21.43 2.57
C ARG A 309 -4.77 19.92 2.76
N LEU A 310 -5.46 19.42 3.78
CA LEU A 310 -5.57 17.99 4.08
C LEU A 310 -6.17 17.24 2.88
N CYS A 311 -7.26 17.73 2.29
CA CYS A 311 -7.86 17.14 1.08
C CYS A 311 -6.90 17.11 -0.11
N GLN A 312 -6.14 18.19 -0.35
CA GLN A 312 -5.13 18.22 -1.41
C GLN A 312 -4.00 17.23 -1.17
N LYS A 313 -3.46 17.21 0.06
CA LYS A 313 -2.38 16.32 0.48
C LYS A 313 -2.77 14.85 0.37
N LEU A 314 -3.95 14.50 0.90
CA LEU A 314 -4.50 13.14 0.84
C LEU A 314 -4.61 12.65 -0.61
N ARG A 315 -5.21 13.45 -1.49
CA ARG A 315 -5.35 13.10 -2.93
C ARG A 315 -3.99 12.97 -3.62
N ALA A 316 -3.03 13.83 -3.27
CA ALA A 316 -1.71 13.82 -3.88
C ALA A 316 -0.87 12.61 -3.45
N GLU A 317 -0.88 12.28 -2.17
CA GLU A 317 -0.18 11.10 -1.66
C GLU A 317 -0.89 9.80 -2.08
N GLU A 318 -2.23 9.73 -2.09
CA GLU A 318 -2.96 8.56 -2.62
C GLU A 318 -2.60 8.32 -4.10
N GLN A 319 -2.57 9.37 -4.92
CA GLN A 319 -2.15 9.23 -6.32
C GLN A 319 -0.68 8.79 -6.43
N THR A 320 0.21 9.35 -5.59
CA THR A 320 1.63 8.97 -5.59
C THR A 320 1.82 7.50 -5.24
N TRP A 321 1.10 7.04 -4.22
CA TRP A 321 1.05 5.64 -3.82
C TRP A 321 0.55 4.74 -4.95
N GLN A 322 -0.58 5.09 -5.58
CA GLN A 322 -1.16 4.30 -6.68
C GLN A 322 -0.20 4.21 -7.87
N MET A 323 0.42 5.34 -8.23
CA MET A 323 1.42 5.36 -9.30
C MET A 323 2.64 4.51 -8.96
N LEU A 324 3.13 4.54 -7.73
CA LEU A 324 4.23 3.69 -7.30
C LEU A 324 3.85 2.20 -7.32
N PHE A 325 2.66 1.85 -6.81
CA PHE A 325 2.14 0.50 -6.83
C PHE A 325 2.07 -0.05 -8.26
N TYR A 326 1.36 0.64 -9.17
CA TYR A 326 1.25 0.19 -10.56
C TYR A 326 2.54 0.32 -11.36
N LEU A 327 3.46 1.20 -10.96
CA LEU A 327 4.83 1.19 -11.49
C LEU A 327 5.52 -0.13 -11.14
N GLY A 328 5.43 -0.57 -9.89
CA GLY A 328 5.99 -1.85 -9.48
C GLY A 328 5.39 -3.01 -10.26
N VAL A 329 4.06 -3.05 -10.37
CA VAL A 329 3.36 -4.06 -11.18
C VAL A 329 3.78 -4.01 -12.65
N ALA A 330 3.90 -2.83 -13.26
CA ALA A 330 4.25 -2.69 -14.68
C ALA A 330 5.72 -3.03 -14.98
N VAL A 331 6.64 -2.77 -14.03
CA VAL A 331 8.04 -3.18 -14.17
C VAL A 331 8.14 -4.70 -14.05
N GLU A 332 7.42 -5.31 -13.11
CA GLU A 332 7.28 -6.76 -13.03
C GLU A 332 6.55 -7.36 -14.24
N GLU A 333 5.57 -6.68 -14.83
CA GLU A 333 4.93 -7.16 -16.05
C GLU A 333 5.93 -7.18 -17.22
N LYS A 334 6.68 -6.09 -17.43
CA LYS A 334 7.59 -5.98 -18.58
C LYS A 334 8.91 -6.72 -18.41
N GLN A 335 9.42 -6.81 -17.19
CA GLN A 335 10.69 -7.49 -16.89
C GLN A 335 10.47 -8.84 -16.21
N GLY A 336 9.54 -8.93 -15.27
CA GLY A 336 9.22 -10.13 -14.50
C GLY A 336 8.44 -11.18 -15.28
N ILE A 337 7.42 -10.86 -16.12
CA ILE A 337 6.77 -11.87 -17.00
C ILE A 337 7.80 -12.42 -17.98
N SER A 338 8.60 -11.54 -18.61
CA SER A 338 9.66 -11.97 -19.52
C SER A 338 10.66 -12.88 -18.81
N ARG A 339 10.98 -12.63 -17.53
CA ARG A 339 11.86 -13.49 -16.73
C ARG A 339 11.18 -14.79 -16.30
N LEU A 340 9.92 -14.74 -15.88
CA LEU A 340 9.13 -15.90 -15.49
C LEU A 340 8.99 -16.87 -16.66
N GLU A 341 8.61 -16.36 -17.83
CA GLU A 341 8.51 -17.13 -19.07
C GLU A 341 9.89 -17.64 -19.52
N GLN A 342 10.94 -16.84 -19.37
CA GLN A 342 12.31 -17.26 -19.67
C GLN A 342 12.77 -18.42 -18.75
N VAL A 343 12.54 -18.34 -17.44
CA VAL A 343 12.91 -19.42 -16.50
C VAL A 343 12.12 -20.70 -16.81
N VAL A 344 10.83 -20.59 -17.14
CA VAL A 344 10.03 -21.74 -17.57
C VAL A 344 10.60 -22.38 -18.85
N GLU A 345 11.01 -21.59 -19.83
CA GLU A 345 11.63 -22.12 -21.06
C GLU A 345 13.00 -22.74 -20.77
N GLU A 346 13.83 -22.13 -19.92
CA GLU A 346 15.13 -22.67 -19.52
C GLU A 346 14.99 -24.03 -18.80
N ILE A 347 13.99 -24.18 -17.92
CA ILE A 347 13.68 -25.46 -17.26
C ILE A 347 13.25 -26.51 -18.29
N SER A 348 12.34 -26.15 -19.21
CA SER A 348 11.88 -27.03 -20.30
C SER A 348 13.03 -27.48 -21.21
N GLU A 349 13.93 -26.58 -21.59
CA GLU A 349 15.13 -26.89 -22.37
C GLU A 349 16.07 -27.83 -21.62
N ALA A 350 16.27 -27.61 -20.32
CA ALA A 350 17.09 -28.46 -19.48
C ALA A 350 16.50 -29.89 -19.36
N GLU A 351 15.18 -30.01 -19.23
CA GLU A 351 14.49 -31.30 -19.22
C GLU A 351 14.63 -32.03 -20.56
N ARG A 352 14.39 -31.35 -21.69
CA ARG A 352 14.60 -31.90 -23.04
C ARG A 352 16.04 -32.37 -23.26
N ALA A 353 17.02 -31.60 -22.79
CA ALA A 353 18.43 -31.99 -22.87
C ALA A 353 18.77 -33.21 -22.01
N LYS A 354 18.20 -33.31 -20.80
CA LYS A 354 18.33 -34.50 -19.93
C LYS A 354 17.72 -35.74 -20.59
N GLU A 355 16.55 -35.61 -21.22
CA GLU A 355 15.89 -36.70 -21.92
C GLU A 355 16.70 -37.17 -23.15
N LEU A 356 17.17 -36.25 -23.99
CA LEU A 356 18.04 -36.59 -25.12
C LEU A 356 19.33 -37.30 -24.68
N ARG A 357 19.94 -36.88 -23.57
CA ARG A 357 21.11 -37.57 -22.98
C ARG A 357 20.75 -38.97 -22.49
N ARG A 358 19.58 -39.15 -21.86
CA ARG A 358 19.08 -40.47 -21.42
C ARG A 358 18.80 -41.39 -22.62
N GLU A 359 18.23 -40.87 -23.70
CA GLU A 359 17.99 -41.61 -24.95
C GLU A 359 19.29 -42.00 -25.66
N GLN A 360 20.25 -41.08 -25.78
CA GLN A 360 21.57 -41.37 -26.33
C GLN A 360 22.27 -42.48 -25.54
N LYS A 361 22.29 -42.39 -24.20
CA LYS A 361 22.82 -43.47 -23.34
C LYS A 361 22.10 -44.80 -23.56
N ARG A 362 20.77 -44.81 -23.77
CA ARG A 362 19.99 -46.02 -24.08
C ARG A 362 20.37 -46.61 -25.45
N LEU A 363 20.56 -45.76 -26.47
CA LEU A 363 20.97 -46.18 -27.82
C LEU A 363 22.40 -46.73 -27.84
N GLU A 364 23.33 -46.09 -27.14
CA GLU A 364 24.70 -46.58 -26.98
C GLU A 364 24.75 -47.95 -26.30
N LYS A 365 23.98 -48.15 -25.22
CA LYS A 365 23.84 -49.45 -24.56
C LYS A 365 23.29 -50.51 -25.53
N LYS A 366 22.30 -50.18 -26.37
CA LYS A 366 21.75 -51.09 -27.41
C LYS A 366 22.78 -51.39 -28.51
N ALA A 367 23.57 -50.41 -28.96
CA ALA A 367 24.61 -50.59 -29.97
C ALA A 367 25.74 -51.50 -29.46
N ARG A 368 26.23 -51.28 -28.25
CA ARG A 368 27.23 -52.14 -27.59
C ARG A 368 26.77 -53.59 -27.44
N ARG A 369 25.48 -53.82 -27.14
CA ARG A 369 24.89 -55.18 -27.10
C ARG A 369 24.85 -55.83 -28.49
N LYS A 370 24.55 -55.08 -29.55
CA LYS A 370 24.56 -55.60 -30.93
C LYS A 370 25.97 -55.91 -31.44
N GLU A 371 26.98 -55.13 -31.06
CA GLU A 371 28.39 -55.45 -31.37
C GLU A 371 28.87 -56.71 -30.64
N LYS A 372 28.54 -56.87 -29.36
CA LYS A 372 28.83 -58.12 -28.63
C LYS A 372 28.17 -59.35 -29.26
N CYS A 373 26.95 -59.24 -29.80
CA CYS A 373 26.32 -60.33 -30.54
C CYS A 373 26.93 -60.60 -31.93
N LYS A 374 27.56 -59.60 -32.58
CA LYS A 374 28.23 -59.79 -33.89
C LYS A 374 29.61 -60.45 -33.79
N CYS A 375 30.26 -60.34 -32.64
CA CYS A 375 31.55 -60.98 -32.37
C CYS A 375 31.42 -62.44 -31.86
N GLY A 376 30.20 -62.95 -31.67
CA GLY A 376 29.93 -64.28 -31.10
C GLY A 376 29.89 -65.46 -32.09
N THR A 377 30.16 -65.27 -33.38
CA THR A 377 30.01 -66.35 -34.40
C THR A 377 31.31 -66.80 -35.05
N HIS A 378 32.45 -66.65 -34.39
CA HIS A 378 33.63 -67.42 -34.76
C HIS A 378 34.50 -67.71 -33.54
N LEU A 379 34.96 -68.96 -33.43
CA LEU A 379 35.85 -69.55 -32.43
C LEU A 379 35.20 -70.19 -31.18
N THR A 380 34.69 -71.40 -31.37
CA THR A 380 34.90 -72.49 -30.40
C THR A 380 36.00 -73.39 -30.91
N ILE A 381 37.22 -73.31 -30.34
CA ILE A 381 38.06 -74.47 -29.99
C ILE A 381 38.93 -74.08 -28.77
N SER A 382 38.55 -74.68 -27.63
CA SER A 382 39.39 -75.20 -26.53
C SER A 382 40.88 -74.84 -26.53
N THR A 383 41.35 -74.17 -25.46
CA THR A 383 42.31 -74.77 -24.51
C THR A 383 42.20 -74.11 -23.13
N ALA A 384 42.14 -74.94 -22.10
CA ALA A 384 42.25 -74.53 -20.70
C ALA A 384 43.69 -74.10 -20.36
N ASN A 385 43.86 -73.04 -19.57
CA ASN A 385 44.66 -73.09 -18.35
C ASN A 385 44.42 -71.86 -17.44
N ASN A 386 44.45 -72.18 -16.15
CA ASN A 386 44.36 -71.34 -14.96
C ASN A 386 45.08 -69.99 -15.05
N GLU A 387 44.45 -68.95 -14.50
CA GLU A 387 44.92 -68.31 -13.26
C GLU A 387 43.78 -67.52 -12.60
N LEU A 388 43.63 -67.75 -11.30
CA LEU A 388 42.55 -67.28 -10.44
C LEU A 388 43.13 -66.16 -9.56
N GLN A 389 42.62 -64.94 -9.65
CA GLN A 389 42.63 -63.97 -8.55
C GLN A 389 41.51 -62.94 -8.74
N THR A 390 40.36 -63.32 -8.16
CA THR A 390 39.33 -62.50 -7.50
C THR A 390 39.40 -60.97 -7.66
N GLU A 391 38.57 -60.43 -8.55
CA GLU A 391 38.02 -59.06 -8.47
C GLU A 391 36.52 -59.17 -8.17
N GLU A 392 36.15 -59.02 -6.91
CA GLU A 392 34.77 -58.94 -6.45
C GLU A 392 34.62 -57.70 -5.54
N THR A 393 34.94 -56.52 -6.09
CA THR A 393 34.67 -55.21 -5.46
C THR A 393 34.54 -54.14 -6.54
N ALA A 394 33.35 -54.00 -7.15
CA ALA A 394 32.90 -52.77 -7.84
C ALA A 394 31.44 -52.93 -8.35
N LYS A 395 30.56 -53.55 -7.56
CA LYS A 395 29.13 -53.71 -7.92
C LYS A 395 28.13 -52.99 -7.01
N ASN A 396 28.59 -52.26 -6.00
CA ASN A 396 27.72 -51.41 -5.17
C ASN A 396 28.37 -50.04 -5.08
N GLU A 397 27.94 -49.08 -5.91
CA GLU A 397 28.02 -47.64 -5.58
C GLU A 397 27.35 -46.66 -6.58
N GLU A 398 26.72 -47.10 -7.69
CA GLU A 398 26.02 -46.16 -8.61
C GLU A 398 24.53 -46.48 -8.84
N GLU A 399 23.86 -47.09 -7.85
CA GLU A 399 22.39 -47.29 -7.88
C GLU A 399 21.66 -46.55 -6.74
N LEU A 400 22.33 -45.59 -6.10
CA LEU A 400 21.78 -44.74 -5.04
C LEU A 400 22.01 -43.27 -5.37
N GLU A 401 21.26 -42.75 -6.35
CA GLU A 401 20.82 -41.35 -6.40
C GLU A 401 19.87 -41.17 -7.60
N GLU A 402 18.67 -40.64 -7.33
CA GLU A 402 17.59 -40.27 -8.26
C GLU A 402 16.50 -41.31 -8.58
N GLU A 403 15.86 -41.87 -7.55
CA GLU A 403 14.40 -42.09 -7.54
C GLU A 403 13.77 -41.46 -6.28
N GLU A 404 13.36 -40.19 -6.39
CA GLU A 404 12.18 -39.71 -5.66
C GLU A 404 11.32 -38.90 -6.64
N VAL A 405 10.27 -39.56 -7.14
CA VAL A 405 9.09 -38.90 -7.72
C VAL A 405 7.93 -39.29 -6.83
N CYS A 406 7.29 -38.27 -6.25
CA CYS A 406 6.01 -38.33 -5.56
C CYS A 406 4.97 -39.13 -6.36
N THR A 407 4.35 -40.13 -5.74
CA THR A 407 2.90 -40.35 -5.86
C THR A 407 2.36 -40.98 -4.58
N ASN A 408 1.43 -40.26 -3.95
CA ASN A 408 0.50 -40.81 -2.96
C ASN A 408 -0.49 -41.76 -3.66
N GLU A 409 -0.87 -42.85 -2.97
CA GLU A 409 -2.24 -43.24 -2.60
C GLU A 409 -2.27 -44.76 -2.27
N ILE A 410 -2.48 -45.16 -1.01
CA ILE A 410 -3.75 -45.57 -0.36
C ILE A 410 -3.84 -47.11 -0.19
N VAL A 411 -3.77 -47.57 1.09
CA VAL A 411 -4.67 -48.56 1.79
C VAL A 411 -4.64 -50.02 1.25
N GLU A 412 -4.54 -51.11 2.01
CA GLU A 412 -4.83 -51.46 3.41
C GLU A 412 -4.21 -52.85 3.76
N GLU A 413 -4.48 -53.30 4.98
CA GLU A 413 -4.53 -54.70 5.45
C GLU A 413 -3.36 -55.29 6.26
N THR A 414 -3.51 -55.08 7.59
CA THR A 414 -3.62 -56.10 8.65
C THR A 414 -2.41 -56.93 9.07
N GLY A 415 -2.22 -56.97 10.39
CA GLY A 415 -1.96 -58.22 11.11
C GLY A 415 -0.94 -58.14 12.24
N GLU A 416 -1.44 -57.96 13.47
CA GLU A 416 -1.08 -58.70 14.71
C GLU A 416 0.41 -58.70 15.16
N MET A 417 0.82 -58.60 16.42
CA MET A 417 0.18 -58.81 17.71
C MET A 417 1.20 -58.40 18.81
N ASN A 418 0.67 -57.97 19.97
CA ASN A 418 1.22 -58.10 21.33
C ASN A 418 2.48 -57.28 21.75
N GLY A 419 2.46 -56.53 22.86
CA GLY A 419 1.38 -56.34 23.82
C GLY A 419 1.83 -55.65 25.12
N ARG A 420 0.83 -55.48 25.99
CA ARG A 420 0.85 -55.18 27.44
C ARG A 420 1.32 -53.77 27.85
N GLY A 421 0.52 -52.99 28.57
CA GLY A 421 -0.81 -53.25 29.11
C GLY A 421 -1.30 -52.11 29.99
N ASP A 422 -2.62 -52.11 30.18
CA ASP A 422 -3.43 -51.68 31.33
C ASP A 422 -3.20 -50.27 31.92
N SER A 423 -4.22 -49.47 32.22
CA SER A 423 -5.63 -49.79 32.53
C SER A 423 -6.50 -48.53 32.42
N CYS A 424 -7.69 -48.71 31.83
CA CYS A 424 -9.06 -48.25 32.18
C CYS A 424 -9.25 -47.18 33.29
N GLU A 425 -10.26 -46.32 33.25
CA GLU A 425 -11.73 -46.52 33.05
C GLU A 425 -12.32 -45.21 32.45
N ASP A 426 -13.13 -45.26 31.38
CA ASP A 426 -14.61 -45.39 31.34
C ASP A 426 -15.33 -44.09 31.77
N ASP A 427 -16.41 -43.57 31.16
CA ASP A 427 -17.29 -44.03 30.09
C ASP A 427 -18.06 -42.83 29.52
N GLU A 428 -18.51 -43.05 28.29
CA GLU A 428 -19.67 -42.53 27.54
C GLU A 428 -20.73 -41.72 28.32
N ASP A 429 -21.30 -40.69 27.69
CA ASP A 429 -22.65 -40.86 27.12
C ASP A 429 -23.05 -39.71 26.19
N ASP A 430 -24.00 -40.05 25.33
CA ASP A 430 -24.56 -39.41 24.15
C ASP A 430 -25.26 -38.06 24.37
N GLY A 431 -25.53 -37.38 23.23
CA GLY A 431 -26.84 -36.75 23.09
C GLY A 431 -26.93 -35.41 22.36
N GLU A 432 -27.44 -35.51 21.13
CA GLU A 432 -28.60 -34.75 20.66
C GLU A 432 -28.42 -33.42 19.89
N TRP A 433 -28.88 -33.52 18.65
CA TRP A 433 -29.21 -32.47 17.70
C TRP A 433 -30.29 -31.52 18.22
N ARG A 434 -30.17 -30.20 17.96
CA ARG A 434 -31.35 -29.36 17.73
C ARG A 434 -31.04 -28.07 16.94
N PHE A 435 -31.73 -27.98 15.80
CA PHE A 435 -32.09 -26.76 15.10
C PHE A 435 -32.99 -25.88 15.99
N THR A 436 -32.74 -24.57 16.02
CA THR A 436 -33.80 -23.56 16.21
C THR A 436 -33.45 -22.28 15.45
N VAL A 437 -34.25 -22.03 14.41
CA VAL A 437 -34.51 -20.72 13.81
C VAL A 437 -35.55 -20.03 14.70
N GLN A 438 -35.37 -18.75 15.03
CA GLN A 438 -36.48 -17.91 15.49
C GLN A 438 -36.25 -16.44 15.10
N LEU A 439 -37.11 -16.03 14.14
CA LEU A 439 -37.70 -14.71 13.83
C LEU A 439 -36.81 -13.48 13.67
#